data_AF-A0A1I8HE61-F1
#
_entry.id   AF-A0A1I8HE61-F1
#
_cell.length_a   1.000
_cell.length_b   1.000
_cell.length_c   1.000
_cell.angle_alpha   90.00
_cell.angle_beta   90.00
_cell.angle_gamma   90.00
#
_symmetry.space_group_name_H-M   'P 1'
#
loop_
_entity.id
_entity.type
_entity.pdbx_description
1 polymer ?
#
loop_
_entity_poly.entity_id
_entity_poly.type
_entity_poly.pdbx_seq_one_letter_code
_entity_poly.pdbx_strand_id
1 'polypeptide(L)'
;MPARILAILALVAFGAAEGHRVCLEYGLDYTGDDLNSGTITGVASAEACQRHCQLRPGCRFFSWSPPTDQNCPQCRLTCWLKSGNSKPENNRYRIAGPANCAVNEKLIFQEDFNTLDERRWQHLVTGWRGGNHEFQYYRNSRKNSYVRNGKLYIKPSSTASEYGNDFLYRGSLNLWEQGCQPDMNIDGGCMISAGVDILNPMQSARMHTSQSFSFRYGRLEVSAKMPKGDWLWPAIWMLPTDWKYGGWPMSGEIDLVEIRGNTDFSCGNKHIGNKHMGSTLHWGPHPGQNRWDLTAWTKDDYSNPYTESFHKYELEWSDSYIAYKVDDVFIGAIRPDAGGFWKLGNFQGNNLWAGGNRMAPFDQPFHLILNVAIGGDFFPDGCSNGANGAKPWAKGSPTQMREFWEKRGVWERTWGGVGNDQTAMQVDYIRVYQRV
;
A
#
# COMPACT_ATOMS: atom_id res chain seq x y z
N MET A 1 -1.30 63.48 22.81
CA MET A 1 -1.56 62.17 23.46
C MET A 1 -2.95 61.71 23.03
N PRO A 2 -3.11 60.75 22.12
CA PRO A 2 -4.42 60.21 21.75
C PRO A 2 -4.72 58.92 22.52
N ALA A 3 -6.00 58.78 22.87
CA ALA A 3 -6.57 57.66 23.61
C ALA A 3 -6.47 56.34 22.81
N ARG A 4 -6.06 55.27 23.49
CA ARG A 4 -6.05 53.90 22.96
C ARG A 4 -7.47 53.34 23.02
N ILE A 5 -8.06 53.04 21.87
CA ILE A 5 -9.26 52.23 21.75
C ILE A 5 -8.82 50.76 21.87
N LEU A 6 -9.25 50.11 22.95
CA LEU A 6 -9.05 48.68 23.19
C LEU A 6 -10.17 47.93 22.45
N ALA A 7 -9.86 47.31 21.31
CA ALA A 7 -10.78 46.41 20.63
C ALA A 7 -10.82 45.07 21.38
N ILE A 8 -11.94 44.78 22.04
CA ILE A 8 -12.24 43.46 22.61
C ILE A 8 -12.65 42.56 21.44
N LEU A 9 -11.72 41.73 20.96
CA LEU A 9 -12.06 40.60 20.10
C LEU A 9 -12.74 39.53 20.98
N ALA A 10 -14.04 39.38 20.84
CA ALA A 10 -14.75 38.20 21.31
C ALA A 10 -14.34 37.01 20.41
N LEU A 11 -13.49 36.12 20.92
CA LEU A 11 -13.29 34.80 20.32
C LEU A 11 -14.59 34.01 20.48
N VAL A 12 -15.35 33.90 19.40
CA VAL A 12 -16.36 32.85 19.25
C VAL A 12 -15.58 31.55 19.06
N ALA A 13 -15.58 30.70 20.10
CA ALA A 13 -15.12 29.33 20.00
C ALA A 13 -16.06 28.61 19.03
N PHE A 14 -15.61 28.37 17.79
CA PHE A 14 -16.24 27.39 16.93
C PHE A 14 -16.00 26.02 17.56
N GLY A 15 -17.06 25.44 18.12
CA GLY A 15 -17.10 24.04 18.49
C GLY A 15 -16.70 23.20 17.27
N ALA A 16 -15.90 22.16 17.53
CA ALA A 16 -15.52 21.18 16.52
C ALA A 16 -16.78 20.73 15.78
N ALA A 17 -16.84 21.02 14.46
CA ALA A 17 -17.92 20.54 13.62
C ALA A 17 -17.97 19.01 13.72
N GLU A 18 -19.15 18.47 14.03
CA GLU A 18 -19.42 17.04 13.91
C GLU A 18 -18.94 16.57 12.53
N GLY A 19 -17.97 15.66 12.52
CA GLY A 19 -17.31 15.22 11.30
C GLY A 19 -18.33 14.73 10.27
N HIS A 20 -18.34 15.37 9.10
CA HIS A 20 -19.13 14.94 7.96
C HIS A 20 -18.75 13.49 7.62
N ARG A 21 -19.66 12.55 7.90
CA ARG A 21 -19.44 11.12 7.65
C ARG A 21 -19.64 10.81 6.19
N VAL A 22 -18.67 10.07 5.64
CA VAL A 22 -18.61 9.65 4.24
C VAL A 22 -18.84 8.14 4.17
N CYS A 23 -19.68 7.69 3.23
CA CYS A 23 -19.98 6.28 3.03
C CYS A 23 -20.20 6.04 1.55
N LEU A 24 -19.16 5.49 0.93
CA LEU A 24 -19.04 5.34 -0.51
C LEU A 24 -19.07 3.86 -0.85
N GLU A 25 -19.75 3.54 -1.94
CA GLU A 25 -19.85 2.21 -2.51
C GLU A 25 -19.08 2.22 -3.83
N TYR A 26 -17.86 1.69 -3.79
CA TYR A 26 -16.95 1.70 -4.93
C TYR A 26 -17.26 0.59 -5.92
N GLY A 27 -16.97 0.87 -7.20
CA GLY A 27 -17.19 -0.10 -8.26
C GLY A 27 -18.67 -0.32 -8.55
N LEU A 28 -19.51 0.68 -8.23
CA LEU A 28 -20.96 0.58 -8.25
C LEU A 28 -21.58 1.81 -8.90
N ASP A 29 -22.61 1.58 -9.68
CA ASP A 29 -23.48 2.60 -10.26
C ASP A 29 -24.92 2.26 -9.93
N TYR A 30 -25.72 3.24 -9.53
CA TYR A 30 -27.15 3.05 -9.39
C TYR A 30 -27.80 3.49 -10.70
N THR A 31 -28.16 2.59 -11.61
CA THR A 31 -28.67 2.99 -12.93
C THR A 31 -30.15 3.37 -12.86
N GLY A 32 -30.44 4.66 -12.82
CA GLY A 32 -31.81 5.19 -12.75
C GLY A 32 -32.16 5.78 -11.39
N ASP A 33 -33.46 5.96 -11.14
CA ASP A 33 -34.02 6.74 -10.03
C ASP A 33 -33.46 8.18 -9.93
N ASP A 34 -32.88 8.70 -11.01
CA ASP A 34 -32.29 10.03 -11.09
C ASP A 34 -33.36 11.09 -10.79
N LEU A 35 -32.99 12.05 -9.94
CA LEU A 35 -33.84 13.19 -9.68
C LEU A 35 -33.87 14.12 -10.91
N ASN A 36 -35.02 14.75 -11.14
CA ASN A 36 -35.12 15.83 -12.12
C ASN A 36 -34.11 16.95 -11.77
N SER A 37 -33.31 17.34 -12.77
CA SER A 37 -32.18 18.26 -12.62
C SER A 37 -31.19 17.83 -11.52
N GLY A 38 -31.04 16.52 -11.31
CA GLY A 38 -30.15 15.92 -10.32
C GLY A 38 -28.72 15.69 -10.81
N THR A 39 -28.40 16.06 -12.06
CA THR A 39 -27.05 15.92 -12.63
C THR A 39 -26.24 17.19 -12.37
N ILE A 40 -25.08 17.05 -11.75
CA ILE A 40 -24.16 18.15 -11.42
C ILE A 40 -22.79 17.79 -12.00
N THR A 41 -22.22 18.65 -12.84
CA THR A 41 -20.89 18.47 -13.41
C THR A 41 -19.84 19.27 -12.61
N GLY A 42 -18.56 18.92 -12.77
CA GLY A 42 -17.46 19.58 -12.06
C GLY A 42 -17.38 19.27 -10.56
N VAL A 43 -18.05 18.21 -10.11
CA VAL A 43 -18.01 17.77 -8.71
C VAL A 43 -16.68 17.08 -8.44
N ALA A 44 -15.85 17.69 -7.59
CA ALA A 44 -14.46 17.30 -7.39
C ALA A 44 -14.25 15.90 -6.78
N SER A 45 -15.23 15.39 -6.02
CA SER A 45 -15.12 14.10 -5.34
C SER A 45 -16.47 13.44 -5.08
N ALA A 46 -16.47 12.14 -4.80
CA ALA A 46 -17.68 11.41 -4.42
C ALA A 46 -18.28 11.92 -3.10
N GLU A 47 -17.45 12.38 -2.16
CA GLU A 47 -17.85 13.03 -0.91
C GLU A 47 -18.57 14.35 -1.19
N ALA A 48 -18.09 15.13 -2.16
CA ALA A 48 -18.79 16.33 -2.59
C ALA A 48 -20.14 15.97 -3.24
N CYS A 49 -20.21 14.89 -4.02
CA CYS A 49 -21.47 14.40 -4.58
C CYS A 49 -22.45 13.95 -3.48
N GLN A 50 -21.95 13.25 -2.45
CA GLN A 50 -22.74 12.87 -1.27
C GLN A 50 -23.28 14.09 -0.53
N ARG A 51 -22.48 15.15 -0.34
CA ARG A 51 -22.94 16.44 0.23
C ARG A 51 -24.05 17.07 -0.61
N HIS A 52 -23.91 17.09 -1.93
CA HIS A 52 -24.97 17.57 -2.81
C HIS A 52 -26.25 16.76 -2.63
N CYS A 53 -26.15 15.44 -2.45
CA CYS A 53 -27.31 14.60 -2.17
C CYS A 53 -27.94 14.91 -0.81
N GLN A 54 -27.14 15.04 0.25
CA GLN A 54 -27.64 15.40 1.60
C GLN A 54 -28.43 16.71 1.61
N LEU A 55 -27.99 17.67 0.81
CA LEU A 55 -28.62 18.99 0.70
C LEU A 55 -29.82 19.02 -0.24
N ARG A 56 -30.05 17.97 -1.05
CA ARG A 56 -31.12 17.92 -2.05
C ARG A 56 -32.35 17.18 -1.50
N PRO A 57 -33.50 17.84 -1.31
CA PRO A 57 -34.73 17.17 -0.92
C PRO A 57 -35.08 16.03 -1.88
N GLY A 58 -35.44 14.87 -1.32
CA GLY A 58 -35.76 13.66 -2.07
C GLY A 58 -34.55 12.86 -2.56
N CYS A 59 -33.32 13.36 -2.39
CA CYS A 59 -32.13 12.57 -2.68
C CYS A 59 -31.84 11.61 -1.53
N ARG A 60 -31.82 10.32 -1.86
CA ARG A 60 -31.50 9.23 -0.93
C ARG A 60 -30.20 8.54 -1.29
N PHE A 61 -29.78 8.61 -2.55
CA PHE A 61 -28.58 7.98 -3.07
C PHE A 61 -27.92 8.85 -4.14
N PHE A 62 -26.69 8.55 -4.51
CA PHE A 62 -26.03 9.19 -5.64
C PHE A 62 -25.15 8.20 -6.39
N SER A 63 -24.71 8.62 -7.57
CA SER A 63 -23.58 8.03 -8.28
C SER A 63 -22.66 9.15 -8.76
N TRP A 64 -21.36 8.90 -8.77
CA TRP A 64 -20.34 9.86 -9.17
C TRP A 64 -19.31 9.19 -10.07
N SER A 65 -18.90 9.92 -11.10
CA SER A 65 -17.86 9.50 -12.04
C SER A 65 -16.56 10.26 -11.74
N PRO A 66 -15.47 9.55 -11.37
CA PRO A 66 -14.19 10.17 -11.08
C PRO A 66 -13.53 10.73 -12.33
N PRO A 67 -12.52 11.62 -12.17
CA PRO A 67 -11.71 12.07 -13.29
C PRO A 67 -10.94 10.93 -13.98
N THR A 68 -10.76 9.79 -13.29
CA THR A 68 -10.14 8.57 -13.81
C THR A 68 -11.10 7.62 -14.54
N ASP A 69 -12.39 7.98 -14.71
CA ASP A 69 -13.36 7.14 -15.42
C ASP A 69 -12.97 7.01 -16.90
N GLN A 70 -12.63 5.76 -17.28
CA GLN A 70 -12.26 5.39 -18.65
C GLN A 70 -13.46 4.89 -19.47
N ASN A 71 -14.53 4.43 -18.82
CA ASN A 71 -15.73 3.93 -19.49
C ASN A 71 -16.61 5.06 -20.01
N CYS A 72 -16.58 6.23 -19.35
CA CYS A 72 -17.30 7.41 -19.81
C CYS A 72 -16.46 8.69 -19.64
N PRO A 73 -15.56 9.00 -20.59
CA PRO A 73 -14.73 10.21 -20.52
C PRO A 73 -15.52 11.51 -20.42
N GLN A 74 -16.70 11.57 -21.04
CA GLN A 74 -17.62 12.72 -20.98
C GLN A 74 -18.36 12.84 -19.64
N CYS A 75 -18.38 11.78 -18.83
CA CYS A 75 -19.03 11.77 -17.53
C CYS A 75 -18.10 12.24 -16.40
N ARG A 76 -16.80 12.43 -16.65
CA ARG A 76 -15.83 12.74 -15.60
C ARG A 76 -16.27 13.93 -14.75
N LEU A 77 -16.09 13.81 -13.44
CA LEU A 77 -16.51 14.80 -12.44
C LEU A 77 -18.02 15.06 -12.45
N THR A 78 -18.83 14.09 -12.89
CA THR A 78 -20.30 14.21 -12.87
C THR A 78 -20.89 13.43 -11.69
N CYS A 79 -21.81 14.08 -11.01
CA CYS A 79 -22.60 13.58 -9.90
C CYS A 79 -24.06 13.46 -10.35
N TRP A 80 -24.70 12.33 -10.07
CA TRP A 80 -26.11 12.08 -10.33
C TRP A 80 -26.83 11.78 -9.03
N LEU A 81 -27.68 12.70 -8.61
CA LEU A 81 -28.51 12.62 -7.40
C LEU A 81 -29.76 11.78 -7.65
N LYS A 82 -30.06 10.86 -6.72
CA LYS A 82 -31.06 9.81 -6.93
C LYS A 82 -32.04 9.70 -5.78
N SER A 83 -33.28 9.40 -6.14
CA SER A 83 -34.34 9.08 -5.20
C SER A 83 -34.28 7.64 -4.71
N GLY A 84 -33.52 6.75 -5.33
CA GLY A 84 -33.46 5.32 -5.00
C GLY A 84 -32.17 4.66 -5.48
N ASN A 85 -32.00 3.40 -5.11
CA ASN A 85 -30.89 2.54 -5.52
C ASN A 85 -31.39 1.23 -6.15
N SER A 86 -32.52 1.29 -6.87
CA SER A 86 -33.26 0.09 -7.32
C SER A 86 -32.51 -0.79 -8.32
N LYS A 87 -31.49 -0.24 -8.99
CA LYS A 87 -30.72 -0.92 -10.04
C LYS A 87 -29.22 -0.75 -9.80
N PRO A 88 -28.63 -1.46 -8.83
CA PRO A 88 -27.18 -1.47 -8.65
C PRO A 88 -26.52 -2.26 -9.78
N GLU A 89 -25.63 -1.60 -10.53
CA GLU A 89 -24.82 -2.19 -11.58
C GLU A 89 -23.34 -2.09 -11.24
N ASN A 90 -22.60 -3.17 -11.48
CA ASN A 90 -21.16 -3.17 -11.26
C ASN A 90 -20.48 -2.28 -12.30
N ASN A 91 -19.77 -1.26 -11.82
CA ASN A 91 -19.02 -0.34 -12.65
C ASN A 91 -17.74 0.07 -11.92
N ARG A 92 -16.63 -0.60 -12.25
CA ARG A 92 -15.31 -0.44 -11.59
C ARG A 92 -14.79 1.00 -11.49
N TYR A 93 -15.32 1.93 -12.29
CA TYR A 93 -14.92 3.33 -12.27
C TYR A 93 -15.85 4.22 -11.46
N ARG A 94 -17.12 3.85 -11.25
CA ARG A 94 -18.08 4.70 -10.56
C ARG A 94 -18.09 4.46 -9.06
N ILE A 95 -18.51 5.49 -8.35
CA ILE A 95 -18.69 5.49 -6.91
C ILE A 95 -20.14 5.88 -6.65
N ALA A 96 -20.86 5.03 -5.93
CA ALA A 96 -22.22 5.31 -5.49
C ALA A 96 -22.26 5.47 -3.97
N GLY A 97 -23.45 5.72 -3.42
CA GLY A 97 -23.65 5.68 -1.99
C GLY A 97 -24.97 6.30 -1.56
N PRO A 98 -25.36 6.11 -0.30
CA PRO A 98 -26.53 6.78 0.27
C PRO A 98 -26.22 8.26 0.51
N ALA A 99 -27.26 9.09 0.63
CA ALA A 99 -27.12 10.48 1.06
C ALA A 99 -26.54 10.54 2.48
N ASN A 100 -27.09 9.73 3.38
CA ASN A 100 -26.72 9.71 4.79
C ASN A 100 -26.09 8.37 5.15
N CYS A 101 -25.01 8.42 5.93
CA CYS A 101 -24.28 7.24 6.33
C CYS A 101 -24.93 6.54 7.51
N ALA A 102 -25.45 5.35 7.24
CA ALA A 102 -25.81 4.38 8.27
C ALA A 102 -24.64 3.45 8.54
N VAL A 103 -23.50 4.00 8.97
CA VAL A 103 -22.36 3.16 9.40
C VAL A 103 -21.81 3.77 10.68
N ASN A 104 -22.04 3.07 11.79
CA ASN A 104 -21.21 3.23 12.96
C ASN A 104 -19.88 2.56 12.60
N GLU A 105 -18.77 3.28 12.71
CA GLU A 105 -17.46 2.66 12.65
C GLU A 105 -16.87 2.66 14.06
N LYS A 106 -16.29 1.53 14.46
CA LYS A 106 -15.55 1.41 15.71
C LYS A 106 -14.07 1.25 15.38
N LEU A 107 -13.24 2.09 15.97
CA LEU A 107 -11.80 1.90 15.97
C LEU A 107 -11.46 0.59 16.71
N ILE A 108 -10.86 -0.37 16.01
CA ILE A 108 -10.49 -1.69 16.55
C ILE A 108 -8.98 -1.87 16.68
N PHE A 109 -8.18 -1.03 16.02
CA PHE A 109 -6.73 -1.01 16.15
C PHE A 109 -6.18 0.39 15.94
N GLN A 110 -5.22 0.78 16.77
CA GLN A 110 -4.50 2.04 16.68
C GLN A 110 -3.04 1.83 17.06
N GLU A 111 -2.16 2.31 16.19
CA GLU A 111 -0.73 2.41 16.42
C GLU A 111 -0.27 3.83 16.08
N ASP A 112 0.21 4.56 17.07
CA ASP A 112 0.76 5.91 16.91
C ASP A 112 2.29 5.91 17.12
N PHE A 113 2.92 4.73 17.21
CA PHE A 113 4.36 4.55 17.33
C PHE A 113 5.01 5.44 18.39
N ASN A 114 4.39 5.53 19.57
CA ASN A 114 5.03 6.13 20.75
C ASN A 114 6.22 5.30 21.24
N THR A 115 6.15 3.99 21.01
CA THR A 115 7.23 3.01 21.24
C THR A 115 7.14 1.91 20.17
N LEU A 116 8.22 1.17 19.94
CA LEU A 116 8.16 -0.05 19.12
C LEU A 116 7.80 -1.25 20.02
N ASP A 117 6.52 -1.59 20.11
CA ASP A 117 6.03 -2.74 20.88
C ASP A 117 6.21 -4.04 20.09
N GLU A 118 7.20 -4.85 20.48
CA GLU A 118 7.51 -6.14 19.84
C GLU A 118 6.45 -7.23 20.08
N ARG A 119 5.53 -7.02 21.03
CA ARG A 119 4.36 -7.89 21.20
C ARG A 119 3.31 -7.61 20.12
N ARG A 120 3.30 -6.41 19.55
CA ARG A 120 2.44 -6.03 18.43
C ARG A 120 3.13 -6.28 17.10
N TRP A 121 4.40 -5.91 16.97
CA TRP A 121 5.16 -5.99 15.72
C TRP A 121 6.30 -6.98 15.87
N GLN A 122 6.14 -8.16 15.27
CA GLN A 122 7.20 -9.17 15.22
C GLN A 122 8.08 -8.92 14.00
N HIS A 123 9.39 -9.08 14.16
CA HIS A 123 10.35 -8.97 13.07
C HIS A 123 10.57 -10.31 12.39
N LEU A 124 10.63 -10.25 11.06
CA LEU A 124 11.20 -11.31 10.25
C LEU A 124 12.72 -11.25 10.34
N VAL A 125 13.36 -12.36 10.66
CA VAL A 125 14.82 -12.50 10.63
C VAL A 125 15.16 -13.58 9.63
N THR A 126 15.74 -13.21 8.49
CA THR A 126 16.13 -14.15 7.42
C THR A 126 16.95 -13.45 6.35
N GLY A 127 17.87 -14.18 5.73
CA GLY A 127 18.57 -13.83 4.49
C GLY A 127 17.83 -14.29 3.23
N TRP A 128 16.68 -14.94 3.38
CA TRP A 128 15.82 -15.29 2.27
C TRP A 128 15.39 -14.05 1.48
N ARG A 129 15.48 -14.14 0.16
CA ARG A 129 15.36 -13.00 -0.77
C ARG A 129 13.90 -12.68 -1.13
N GLY A 130 12.96 -13.01 -0.24
CA GLY A 130 11.54 -12.65 -0.32
C GLY A 130 10.75 -13.29 -1.46
N GLY A 131 11.33 -14.25 -2.19
CA GLY A 131 10.76 -14.78 -3.45
C GLY A 131 10.89 -13.83 -4.64
N ASN A 132 11.39 -12.61 -4.42
CA ASN A 132 11.54 -11.55 -5.43
C ASN A 132 13.00 -11.20 -5.72
N HIS A 133 13.93 -12.07 -5.33
CA HIS A 133 15.37 -11.88 -5.53
C HIS A 133 15.90 -10.58 -4.89
N GLU A 134 15.37 -10.19 -3.73
CA GLU A 134 15.77 -8.98 -2.99
C GLU A 134 17.23 -9.09 -2.46
N PHE A 135 17.86 -7.95 -2.11
CA PHE A 135 19.30 -7.88 -1.81
C PHE A 135 19.64 -7.63 -0.34
N GLN A 136 18.64 -7.47 0.51
CA GLN A 136 18.82 -7.35 1.95
C GLN A 136 18.66 -8.69 2.66
N TYR A 137 19.21 -8.79 3.87
CA TYR A 137 18.65 -9.68 4.88
C TYR A 137 17.87 -8.86 5.90
N TYR A 138 16.79 -9.44 6.43
CA TYR A 138 15.97 -8.83 7.46
C TYR A 138 16.45 -9.23 8.85
N ARG A 139 16.38 -8.28 9.80
CA ARG A 139 16.81 -8.48 11.19
C ARG A 139 15.98 -7.66 12.17
N ASN A 140 15.90 -8.11 13.43
CA ASN A 140 15.45 -7.27 14.53
C ASN A 140 16.62 -6.42 15.04
N SER A 141 16.79 -5.22 14.48
CA SER A 141 17.83 -4.28 14.90
C SER A 141 17.29 -2.86 14.94
N ARG A 142 17.67 -2.12 15.99
CA ARG A 142 17.36 -0.69 16.12
C ARG A 142 18.16 0.20 15.18
N LYS A 143 19.14 -0.34 14.46
CA LYS A 143 19.74 0.34 13.28
C LYS A 143 18.76 0.39 12.11
N ASN A 144 17.84 -0.57 12.01
CA ASN A 144 16.96 -0.74 10.86
C ASN A 144 15.48 -0.49 11.14
N SER A 145 15.04 -0.59 12.39
CA SER A 145 13.66 -0.29 12.81
C SER A 145 13.66 0.38 14.18
N TYR A 146 13.18 1.61 14.28
CA TYR A 146 13.17 2.35 15.53
C TYR A 146 12.04 3.37 15.57
N VAL A 147 11.65 3.77 16.77
CA VAL A 147 10.73 4.90 16.96
C VAL A 147 11.52 6.16 17.29
N ARG A 148 11.14 7.28 16.69
CA ARG A 148 11.64 8.61 17.05
C ARG A 148 10.55 9.65 16.79
N ASN A 149 10.28 10.52 17.77
CA ASN A 149 9.28 11.59 17.67
C ASN A 149 7.88 11.08 17.28
N GLY A 150 7.42 9.97 17.89
CA GLY A 150 6.09 9.39 17.64
C GLY A 150 5.94 8.75 16.26
N LYS A 151 7.03 8.33 15.63
CA LYS A 151 7.02 7.74 14.28
C LYS A 151 7.93 6.54 14.22
N LEU A 152 7.48 5.50 13.53
CA LEU A 152 8.32 4.37 13.14
C LEU A 152 9.21 4.78 11.97
N TYR A 153 10.47 4.38 12.03
CA TYR A 153 11.44 4.46 10.94
C TYR A 153 11.88 3.05 10.56
N ILE A 154 11.73 2.66 9.30
CA ILE A 154 12.36 1.46 8.73
C ILE A 154 13.44 1.90 7.76
N LYS A 155 14.70 1.71 8.14
CA LYS A 155 15.88 2.29 7.49
C LYS A 155 16.89 1.22 7.07
N PRO A 156 17.13 1.04 5.76
CA PRO A 156 18.18 0.14 5.29
C PRO A 156 19.57 0.61 5.67
N SER A 157 20.50 -0.33 5.84
CA SER A 157 21.92 -0.06 6.10
C SER A 157 22.82 -1.05 5.37
N SER A 158 24.05 -0.67 5.03
CA SER A 158 24.99 -1.58 4.36
C SER A 158 25.48 -2.67 5.32
N THR A 159 25.54 -3.91 4.86
CA THR A 159 26.18 -5.01 5.59
C THR A 159 27.67 -4.77 5.77
N ALA A 160 28.35 -4.19 4.78
CA ALA A 160 29.77 -3.86 4.87
C ALA A 160 30.10 -2.80 5.92
N SER A 161 29.12 -1.98 6.35
CA SER A 161 29.33 -1.01 7.43
C SER A 161 29.58 -1.67 8.80
N GLU A 162 29.18 -2.93 8.97
CA GLU A 162 29.34 -3.69 10.21
C GLU A 162 30.45 -4.73 10.11
N TYR A 163 30.62 -5.36 8.94
CA TYR A 163 31.54 -6.48 8.76
C TYR A 163 32.71 -6.22 7.80
N GLY A 164 32.73 -5.05 7.14
CA GLY A 164 33.71 -4.72 6.09
C GLY A 164 33.35 -5.27 4.71
N ASN A 165 33.98 -4.73 3.66
CA ASN A 165 33.71 -5.11 2.27
C ASN A 165 34.07 -6.57 1.98
N ASP A 166 35.22 -7.03 2.46
CA ASP A 166 35.72 -8.39 2.18
C ASP A 166 34.78 -9.48 2.72
N PHE A 167 34.07 -9.18 3.81
CA PHE A 167 33.08 -10.09 4.39
C PHE A 167 31.96 -10.42 3.40
N LEU A 168 31.54 -9.48 2.55
CA LEU A 168 30.49 -9.76 1.56
C LEU A 168 30.89 -10.86 0.57
N TYR A 169 32.18 -10.98 0.27
CA TYR A 169 32.69 -11.87 -0.76
C TYR A 169 33.10 -13.24 -0.23
N ARG A 170 33.27 -13.39 1.09
CA ARG A 170 33.86 -14.60 1.70
C ARG A 170 33.22 -15.03 3.02
N GLY A 171 32.36 -14.19 3.59
CA GLY A 171 31.78 -14.39 4.90
C GLY A 171 30.58 -15.34 4.90
N SER A 172 30.13 -15.61 6.12
CA SER A 172 28.90 -16.35 6.41
C SER A 172 28.16 -15.65 7.55
N LEU A 173 26.83 -15.60 7.47
CA LEU A 173 25.97 -15.07 8.52
C LEU A 173 25.11 -16.19 9.09
N ASN A 174 25.27 -16.42 10.39
CA ASN A 174 24.38 -17.24 11.20
C ASN A 174 23.25 -16.37 11.76
N LEU A 175 22.06 -16.47 11.20
CA LEU A 175 20.90 -15.70 11.66
C LEU A 175 20.07 -16.45 12.71
N TRP A 176 20.35 -17.73 12.97
CA TRP A 176 19.72 -18.47 14.08
C TRP A 176 19.96 -17.78 15.43
N GLU A 177 21.20 -17.31 15.64
CA GLU A 177 21.59 -16.56 16.84
C GLU A 177 20.94 -15.17 16.92
N GLN A 178 20.37 -14.68 15.82
CA GLN A 178 19.64 -13.41 15.73
C GLN A 178 18.12 -13.58 15.78
N GLY A 179 17.64 -14.80 16.05
CA GLY A 179 16.21 -15.09 16.18
C GLY A 179 15.52 -15.55 14.90
N CYS A 180 16.26 -16.00 13.88
CA CYS A 180 15.67 -16.65 12.71
C CYS A 180 14.84 -17.87 13.15
N GLN A 181 13.60 -17.94 12.67
CA GLN A 181 12.67 -19.02 13.00
C GLN A 181 12.78 -20.15 11.95
N PRO A 182 12.48 -21.41 12.31
CA PRO A 182 12.61 -22.54 11.39
C PRO A 182 11.80 -22.42 10.09
N ASP A 183 10.60 -21.85 10.17
CA ASP A 183 9.73 -21.54 9.03
C ASP A 183 10.30 -20.47 8.10
N MET A 184 11.27 -19.69 8.59
CA MET A 184 11.99 -18.67 7.82
C MET A 184 13.31 -19.15 7.22
N ASN A 185 13.67 -20.42 7.41
CA ASN A 185 14.84 -21.04 6.78
C ASN A 185 14.56 -21.48 5.32
N ILE A 186 13.81 -20.67 4.59
CA ILE A 186 13.52 -20.88 3.17
C ILE A 186 14.81 -20.64 2.37
N ASP A 187 15.17 -21.57 1.49
CA ASP A 187 16.42 -21.54 0.70
C ASP A 187 17.69 -21.34 1.56
N GLY A 188 17.69 -21.84 2.80
CA GLY A 188 18.82 -21.65 3.72
C GLY A 188 18.91 -20.25 4.33
N GLY A 189 17.83 -19.47 4.29
CA GLY A 189 17.80 -18.08 4.74
C GLY A 189 18.28 -17.83 6.18
N CYS A 190 18.29 -18.82 7.08
CA CYS A 190 18.82 -18.66 8.43
C CYS A 190 20.35 -18.83 8.54
N MET A 191 21.01 -19.36 7.50
CA MET A 191 22.46 -19.51 7.43
C MET A 191 22.93 -19.26 5.99
N ILE A 192 23.34 -18.03 5.71
CA ILE A 192 23.76 -17.61 4.37
C ILE A 192 25.28 -17.47 4.30
N SER A 193 25.87 -17.84 3.17
CA SER A 193 27.31 -17.70 2.91
C SER A 193 27.53 -17.09 1.54
N ALA A 194 28.63 -16.35 1.37
CA ALA A 194 29.06 -15.91 0.05
C ALA A 194 29.37 -17.14 -0.83
N GLY A 195 29.06 -17.06 -2.12
CA GLY A 195 29.23 -18.16 -3.06
C GLY A 195 29.44 -17.64 -4.48
N VAL A 196 28.60 -18.08 -5.42
CA VAL A 196 28.60 -17.54 -6.80
C VAL A 196 28.32 -16.04 -6.78
N ASP A 197 27.28 -15.63 -6.04
CA ASP A 197 27.04 -14.23 -5.67
C ASP A 197 27.69 -13.89 -4.32
N ILE A 198 27.65 -12.62 -3.93
CA ILE A 198 28.04 -12.16 -2.60
C ILE A 198 26.96 -12.44 -1.55
N LEU A 199 27.31 -12.34 -0.27
CA LEU A 199 26.31 -12.20 0.80
C LEU A 199 25.43 -10.98 0.57
N ASN A 200 24.19 -11.03 1.08
CA ASN A 200 23.23 -9.92 1.04
C ASN A 200 23.92 -8.60 1.43
N PRO A 201 24.17 -7.68 0.47
CA PRO A 201 24.97 -6.50 0.71
C PRO A 201 24.29 -5.47 1.63
N MET A 202 22.99 -5.64 1.85
CA MET A 202 22.15 -4.72 2.63
C MET A 202 21.51 -5.42 3.82
N GLN A 203 21.15 -4.62 4.81
CA GLN A 203 20.36 -4.98 5.98
C GLN A 203 19.10 -4.11 6.00
N SER A 204 17.97 -4.67 6.43
CA SER A 204 16.72 -3.92 6.60
C SER A 204 15.83 -4.55 7.68
N ALA A 205 14.60 -4.07 7.83
CA ALA A 205 13.58 -4.68 8.66
C ALA A 205 12.30 -4.97 7.86
N ARG A 206 11.66 -6.09 8.22
CA ARG A 206 10.30 -6.47 7.83
C ARG A 206 9.59 -6.87 9.11
N MET A 207 8.46 -6.23 9.39
CA MET A 207 7.68 -6.46 10.60
C MET A 207 6.24 -6.82 10.24
N HIS A 208 5.60 -7.63 11.07
CA HIS A 208 4.22 -8.05 10.85
C HIS A 208 3.42 -8.14 12.16
N THR A 209 2.09 -8.16 12.02
CA THR A 209 1.15 -8.27 13.16
C THR A 209 0.49 -9.64 13.29
N SER A 210 0.92 -10.66 12.55
CA SER A 210 0.21 -11.96 12.46
C SER A 210 -0.09 -12.64 13.81
N GLN A 211 0.71 -12.38 14.85
CA GLN A 211 0.50 -12.96 16.19
C GLN A 211 -0.27 -12.05 17.15
N SER A 212 -0.56 -10.81 16.73
CA SER A 212 -1.08 -9.75 17.62
C SER A 212 -2.38 -9.13 17.12
N PHE A 213 -2.50 -8.94 15.81
CA PHE A 213 -3.63 -8.29 15.17
C PHE A 213 -3.80 -8.75 13.72
N SER A 214 -4.99 -9.21 13.41
CA SER A 214 -5.50 -9.36 12.05
C SER A 214 -6.95 -8.91 12.02
N PHE A 215 -7.43 -8.48 10.86
CA PHE A 215 -8.81 -8.07 10.70
C PHE A 215 -9.37 -8.56 9.37
N ARG A 216 -10.70 -8.65 9.33
CA ARG A 216 -11.47 -8.90 8.12
C ARG A 216 -12.54 -7.84 8.00
N TYR A 217 -12.52 -7.16 6.86
CA TYR A 217 -13.41 -6.04 6.53
C TYR A 217 -13.25 -4.84 7.45
N GLY A 218 -13.62 -3.68 6.94
CA GLY A 218 -13.43 -2.39 7.59
C GLY A 218 -12.60 -1.44 6.73
N ARG A 219 -12.04 -0.45 7.39
CA ARG A 219 -11.23 0.59 6.77
C ARG A 219 -9.88 0.65 7.47
N LEU A 220 -8.81 0.56 6.68
CA LEU A 220 -7.43 0.70 7.13
C LEU A 220 -6.91 2.04 6.63
N GLU A 221 -6.41 2.87 7.55
CA GLU A 221 -5.71 4.11 7.26
C GLU A 221 -4.26 3.99 7.73
N VAL A 222 -3.32 4.35 6.86
CA VAL A 222 -1.90 4.45 7.20
C VAL A 222 -1.37 5.79 6.74
N SER A 223 -0.81 6.58 7.66
CA SER A 223 -0.05 7.78 7.29
C SER A 223 1.43 7.45 7.26
N ALA A 224 2.03 7.54 6.07
CA ALA A 224 3.44 7.22 5.87
C ALA A 224 4.11 8.13 4.85
N LYS A 225 5.42 8.32 5.00
CA LYS A 225 6.31 8.88 3.99
C LYS A 225 7.26 7.80 3.52
N MET A 226 7.33 7.60 2.21
CA MET A 226 8.19 6.58 1.63
C MET A 226 9.66 7.02 1.59
N PRO A 227 10.61 6.06 1.62
CA PRO A 227 12.02 6.37 1.51
C PRO A 227 12.40 6.83 0.11
N LYS A 228 13.17 7.91 0.04
CA LYS A 228 13.89 8.38 -1.14
C LYS A 228 15.28 7.76 -1.20
N GLY A 229 15.61 7.15 -2.33
CA GLY A 229 16.92 6.57 -2.58
C GLY A 229 16.83 5.53 -3.69
N ASP A 230 17.88 5.46 -4.50
CA ASP A 230 17.93 4.52 -5.61
C ASP A 230 17.82 3.09 -5.10
N TRP A 231 16.98 2.31 -5.79
CA TRP A 231 16.78 0.87 -5.59
C TRP A 231 16.10 0.49 -4.27
N LEU A 232 15.49 1.45 -3.58
CA LEU A 232 14.65 1.19 -2.41
C LEU A 232 13.25 0.76 -2.83
N TRP A 233 12.72 -0.27 -2.18
CA TRP A 233 11.39 -0.84 -2.40
C TRP A 233 10.63 -0.93 -1.06
N PRO A 234 10.04 0.18 -0.60
CA PRO A 234 9.10 0.18 0.52
C PRO A 234 7.78 -0.52 0.16
N ALA A 235 7.21 -1.23 1.13
CA ALA A 235 5.86 -1.77 1.02
C ALA A 235 5.10 -1.70 2.35
N ILE A 236 3.81 -1.40 2.24
CA ILE A 236 2.80 -1.56 3.28
C ILE A 236 1.74 -2.48 2.69
N TRP A 237 1.58 -3.65 3.28
CA TRP A 237 0.84 -4.73 2.65
C TRP A 237 0.34 -5.71 3.70
N MET A 238 -0.41 -6.71 3.26
CA MET A 238 -1.10 -7.64 4.14
C MET A 238 -1.09 -9.04 3.54
N LEU A 239 -0.91 -10.04 4.41
CA LEU A 239 -1.08 -11.45 4.09
C LEU A 239 -2.20 -12.05 4.94
N PRO A 240 -2.83 -13.14 4.46
CA PRO A 240 -3.79 -13.89 5.27
C PRO A 240 -3.09 -14.42 6.52
N THR A 241 -3.78 -14.37 7.65
CA THR A 241 -3.27 -15.00 8.89
C THR A 241 -3.36 -16.52 8.78
N ASP A 242 -4.44 -17.00 8.16
CA ASP A 242 -4.68 -18.40 7.89
C ASP A 242 -4.62 -18.66 6.37
N TRP A 243 -3.76 -19.58 5.94
CA TRP A 243 -3.62 -20.01 4.54
C TRP A 243 -4.77 -20.94 4.11
N LYS A 244 -6.02 -20.55 4.37
CA LYS A 244 -7.25 -21.37 4.22
C LYS A 244 -7.38 -22.04 2.86
N TYR A 245 -6.99 -21.34 1.79
CA TYR A 245 -7.17 -21.79 0.41
C TYR A 245 -5.89 -22.38 -0.20
N GLY A 246 -4.83 -22.56 0.61
CA GLY A 246 -3.50 -22.97 0.16
C GLY A 246 -2.48 -21.83 0.24
N GLY A 247 -1.22 -22.12 -0.12
CA GLY A 247 -0.14 -21.12 -0.17
C GLY A 247 -0.38 -19.99 -1.17
N TRP A 248 0.54 -19.04 -1.23
CA TRP A 248 0.44 -17.92 -2.18
C TRP A 248 0.36 -18.40 -3.64
N PRO A 249 -0.47 -17.79 -4.52
CA PRO A 249 -1.39 -16.67 -4.27
C PRO A 249 -2.82 -17.12 -3.93
N MET A 250 -3.05 -18.40 -3.62
CA MET A 250 -4.39 -18.97 -3.46
C MET A 250 -5.17 -18.39 -2.28
N SER A 251 -4.48 -18.01 -1.20
CA SER A 251 -5.08 -17.34 -0.03
C SER A 251 -5.00 -15.81 -0.08
N GLY A 252 -4.52 -15.24 -1.19
CA GLY A 252 -4.49 -13.81 -1.43
C GLY A 252 -3.30 -13.05 -0.83
N GLU A 253 -3.08 -11.84 -1.34
CA GLU A 253 -2.18 -10.80 -0.83
C GLU A 253 -2.82 -9.43 -1.12
N ILE A 254 -2.73 -8.49 -0.19
CA ILE A 254 -3.26 -7.13 -0.36
C ILE A 254 -2.12 -6.14 -0.16
N ASP A 255 -1.65 -5.54 -1.24
CA ASP A 255 -0.67 -4.48 -1.22
C ASP A 255 -1.39 -3.13 -1.12
N LEU A 256 -1.31 -2.50 0.05
CA LEU A 256 -1.85 -1.14 0.25
C LEU A 256 -1.05 -0.16 -0.59
N VAL A 257 0.27 -0.24 -0.52
CA VAL A 257 1.16 0.57 -1.33
C VAL A 257 2.54 -0.08 -1.51
N GLU A 258 3.02 -0.06 -2.75
CA GLU A 258 4.41 -0.32 -3.13
C GLU A 258 4.93 0.80 -4.03
N ILE A 259 6.15 1.27 -3.77
CA ILE A 259 6.79 2.38 -4.50
C ILE A 259 8.26 2.04 -4.77
N ARG A 260 8.84 2.65 -5.81
CA ARG A 260 10.30 2.67 -6.05
C ARG A 260 10.88 3.99 -5.55
N GLY A 261 11.87 3.95 -4.68
CA GLY A 261 12.46 5.14 -4.06
C GLY A 261 13.28 6.04 -4.99
N ASN A 262 13.53 5.61 -6.23
CA ASN A 262 14.30 6.36 -7.22
C ASN A 262 13.60 7.64 -7.66
N THR A 263 14.32 8.77 -7.68
CA THR A 263 13.75 10.08 -8.06
C THR A 263 13.35 10.16 -9.53
N ASP A 264 14.16 9.58 -10.44
CA ASP A 264 14.06 9.79 -11.89
C ASP A 264 14.01 8.47 -12.68
N PHE A 265 13.48 7.41 -12.06
CA PHE A 265 13.40 6.10 -12.70
C PHE A 265 12.23 6.00 -13.68
N SER A 266 12.54 5.68 -14.94
CA SER A 266 11.58 5.65 -16.04
C SER A 266 11.85 4.47 -16.97
N CYS A 267 10.78 3.91 -17.52
CA CYS A 267 10.80 2.90 -18.58
C CYS A 267 10.15 3.48 -19.83
N GLY A 268 10.93 3.68 -20.89
CA GLY A 268 10.49 4.50 -22.02
C GLY A 268 10.08 5.90 -21.55
N ASN A 269 8.85 6.31 -21.87
CA ASN A 269 8.30 7.63 -21.52
C ASN A 269 7.53 7.66 -20.19
N LYS A 270 7.50 6.56 -19.43
CA LYS A 270 6.73 6.47 -18.18
C LYS A 270 7.66 6.54 -16.96
N HIS A 271 7.42 7.51 -16.08
CA HIS A 271 8.04 7.54 -14.75
C HIS A 271 7.44 6.43 -13.88
N ILE A 272 8.30 5.66 -13.22
CA ILE A 272 7.91 4.53 -12.35
C ILE A 272 8.64 4.56 -11.00
N GLY A 273 9.27 5.69 -10.68
CA GLY A 273 10.01 5.94 -9.45
C GLY A 273 9.13 6.49 -8.34
N ASN A 274 9.66 7.44 -7.56
CA ASN A 274 9.05 7.97 -6.35
C ASN A 274 7.77 8.80 -6.54
N LYS A 275 7.40 9.07 -7.80
CA LYS A 275 6.16 9.78 -8.19
C LYS A 275 5.04 8.80 -8.55
N HIS A 276 5.33 7.51 -8.58
CA HIS A 276 4.44 6.45 -9.05
C HIS A 276 4.24 5.42 -7.93
N MET A 277 3.00 5.27 -7.47
CA MET A 277 2.65 4.23 -6.50
C MET A 277 1.79 3.15 -7.14
N GLY A 278 1.92 1.92 -6.62
CA GLY A 278 1.06 0.79 -6.96
C GLY A 278 0.30 0.28 -5.74
N SER A 279 -0.94 -0.13 -5.95
CA SER A 279 -1.73 -0.95 -5.02
C SER A 279 -2.22 -2.17 -5.78
N THR A 280 -2.09 -3.35 -5.18
CA THR A 280 -2.27 -4.62 -5.89
C THR A 280 -3.01 -5.62 -5.02
N LEU A 281 -3.83 -6.46 -5.65
CA LEU A 281 -4.30 -7.70 -5.07
C LEU A 281 -3.66 -8.87 -5.83
N HIS A 282 -2.96 -9.76 -5.16
CA HIS A 282 -2.53 -11.03 -5.76
C HIS A 282 -3.53 -12.13 -5.42
N TRP A 283 -3.95 -12.88 -6.44
CA TRP A 283 -4.92 -13.96 -6.31
C TRP A 283 -4.84 -14.88 -7.52
N GLY A 284 -5.06 -16.17 -7.33
CA GLY A 284 -5.07 -17.15 -8.41
C GLY A 284 -4.94 -18.57 -7.87
N PRO A 285 -5.24 -19.60 -8.67
CA PRO A 285 -5.20 -20.97 -8.22
C PRO A 285 -3.80 -21.54 -8.00
N HIS A 286 -2.76 -20.85 -8.48
CA HIS A 286 -1.34 -21.15 -8.22
C HIS A 286 -0.46 -20.00 -8.74
N PRO A 287 0.85 -19.96 -8.42
CA PRO A 287 1.75 -18.86 -8.81
C PRO A 287 1.74 -18.50 -10.31
N GLY A 288 1.74 -19.49 -11.19
CA GLY A 288 1.69 -19.30 -12.65
C GLY A 288 0.35 -18.77 -13.20
N GLN A 289 -0.69 -18.68 -12.37
CA GLN A 289 -2.00 -18.12 -12.72
C GLN A 289 -2.39 -16.98 -11.76
N ASN A 290 -1.40 -16.28 -11.20
CA ASN A 290 -1.66 -15.07 -10.43
C ASN A 290 -2.25 -13.98 -11.35
N ARG A 291 -3.44 -13.47 -11.00
CA ARG A 291 -4.22 -12.49 -11.79
C ARG A 291 -4.20 -11.08 -11.22
N TRP A 292 -3.09 -10.72 -10.59
CA TRP A 292 -2.83 -9.37 -10.11
C TRP A 292 -2.98 -8.30 -11.21
N ASP A 293 -2.75 -8.68 -12.47
CA ASP A 293 -2.93 -7.82 -13.65
C ASP A 293 -4.35 -7.23 -13.77
N LEU A 294 -5.35 -7.94 -13.25
CA LEU A 294 -6.75 -7.50 -13.25
C LEU A 294 -7.09 -6.58 -12.08
N THR A 295 -6.22 -6.51 -11.07
CA THR A 295 -6.47 -5.86 -9.79
C THR A 295 -5.23 -5.11 -9.31
N ALA A 296 -4.57 -4.43 -10.25
CA ALA A 296 -3.47 -3.52 -10.00
C ALA A 296 -3.91 -2.11 -10.39
N TRP A 297 -3.68 -1.16 -9.49
CA TRP A 297 -3.98 0.24 -9.71
C TRP A 297 -2.76 1.09 -9.39
N THR A 298 -2.65 2.20 -10.09
CA THR A 298 -1.50 3.10 -9.91
C THR A 298 -1.96 4.54 -9.85
N LYS A 299 -1.21 5.36 -9.12
CA LYS A 299 -1.43 6.80 -9.05
C LYS A 299 -0.08 7.51 -9.18
N ASP A 300 -0.05 8.45 -10.11
CA ASP A 300 1.08 9.35 -10.30
C ASP A 300 0.83 10.66 -9.55
N ASP A 301 1.81 11.15 -8.79
CA ASP A 301 1.83 12.51 -8.26
C ASP A 301 3.19 13.17 -8.51
N TYR A 302 3.22 14.03 -9.53
CA TYR A 302 4.42 14.79 -9.89
C TYR A 302 4.61 16.05 -9.04
N SER A 303 3.55 16.52 -8.37
CA SER A 303 3.55 17.74 -7.57
C SER A 303 3.96 17.49 -6.12
N ASN A 304 3.65 16.30 -5.60
CA ASN A 304 3.98 15.85 -4.26
C ASN A 304 4.42 14.38 -4.31
N PRO A 305 5.67 14.09 -4.71
CA PRO A 305 6.18 12.72 -4.75
C PRO A 305 6.07 12.05 -3.39
N TYR A 306 5.79 10.75 -3.37
CA TYR A 306 5.50 9.96 -2.17
C TYR A 306 6.63 9.88 -1.14
N THR A 307 7.81 10.37 -1.52
CA THR A 307 9.01 10.42 -0.70
C THR A 307 9.28 11.78 -0.06
N GLU A 308 8.55 12.84 -0.45
CA GLU A 308 8.78 14.20 0.03
C GLU A 308 7.91 14.55 1.25
N SER A 309 6.70 14.01 1.34
CA SER A 309 5.77 14.29 2.43
C SER A 309 5.06 13.03 2.94
N PHE A 310 4.29 13.17 4.03
CA PHE A 310 3.42 12.10 4.50
C PHE A 310 2.16 12.07 3.66
N HIS A 311 1.78 10.87 3.22
CA HIS A 311 0.54 10.60 2.51
C HIS A 311 -0.35 9.69 3.35
N LYS A 312 -1.67 9.83 3.20
CA LYS A 312 -2.65 8.95 3.81
C LYS A 312 -3.06 7.88 2.82
N TYR A 313 -2.60 6.65 3.02
CA TYR A 313 -2.99 5.48 2.25
C TYR A 313 -4.20 4.82 2.92
N GLU A 314 -5.24 4.52 2.15
CA GLU A 314 -6.47 3.94 2.68
C GLU A 314 -6.93 2.72 1.88
N LEU A 315 -7.36 1.68 2.60
CA LEU A 315 -8.07 0.52 2.09
C LEU A 315 -9.47 0.49 2.70
N GLU A 316 -10.51 0.47 1.87
CA GLU A 316 -11.85 0.10 2.27
C GLU A 316 -12.14 -1.32 1.81
N TRP A 317 -12.53 -2.19 2.73
CA TRP A 317 -12.72 -3.61 2.48
C TRP A 317 -14.04 -4.10 3.08
N SER A 318 -14.85 -4.76 2.26
CA SER A 318 -16.12 -5.34 2.67
C SER A 318 -16.30 -6.76 2.12
N ASP A 319 -17.41 -7.38 2.46
CA ASP A 319 -17.88 -8.64 1.86
C ASP A 319 -18.32 -8.50 0.39
N SER A 320 -18.11 -7.32 -0.19
CA SER A 320 -18.60 -6.97 -1.53
C SER A 320 -17.60 -6.28 -2.42
N TYR A 321 -16.65 -5.55 -1.84
CA TYR A 321 -15.65 -4.81 -2.60
C TYR A 321 -14.36 -4.61 -1.79
N ILE A 322 -13.29 -4.31 -2.51
CA ILE A 322 -12.07 -3.70 -1.98
C ILE A 322 -11.81 -2.43 -2.79
N ALA A 323 -11.46 -1.32 -2.12
CA ALA A 323 -11.15 -0.05 -2.73
C ALA A 323 -9.93 0.61 -2.09
N TYR A 324 -9.16 1.33 -2.90
CA TYR A 324 -7.95 2.04 -2.49
C TYR A 324 -8.08 3.54 -2.65
N LYS A 325 -7.51 4.29 -1.71
CA LYS A 325 -7.30 5.73 -1.82
C LYS A 325 -5.90 6.13 -1.40
N VAL A 326 -5.47 7.28 -1.90
CA VAL A 326 -4.33 8.03 -1.35
C VAL A 326 -4.71 9.49 -1.24
N ASP A 327 -4.50 10.09 -0.08
CA ASP A 327 -4.86 11.49 0.23
C ASP A 327 -6.32 11.82 -0.12
N ASP A 328 -7.23 10.93 0.26
CA ASP A 328 -8.67 11.00 -0.03
C ASP A 328 -9.03 10.92 -1.53
N VAL A 329 -8.05 10.66 -2.40
CA VAL A 329 -8.26 10.45 -3.83
C VAL A 329 -8.42 8.96 -4.13
N PHE A 330 -9.56 8.60 -4.72
CA PHE A 330 -9.83 7.24 -5.19
C PHE A 330 -8.84 6.80 -6.28
N ILE A 331 -8.23 5.63 -6.09
CA ILE A 331 -7.26 5.05 -7.02
C ILE A 331 -7.90 3.92 -7.84
N GLY A 332 -8.68 3.07 -7.19
CA GLY A 332 -9.28 1.90 -7.82
C GLY A 332 -10.03 1.01 -6.86
N ALA A 333 -10.92 0.18 -7.41
CA ALA A 333 -11.68 -0.80 -6.65
C ALA A 333 -11.97 -2.04 -7.48
N ILE A 334 -12.25 -3.14 -6.77
CA ILE A 334 -12.81 -4.35 -7.34
C ILE A 334 -14.07 -4.76 -6.57
N ARG A 335 -15.09 -5.13 -7.34
CA ARG A 335 -16.35 -5.70 -6.89
C ARG A 335 -16.68 -6.87 -7.83
N PRO A 336 -16.29 -8.11 -7.50
CA PRO A 336 -16.58 -9.24 -8.37
C PRO A 336 -18.09 -9.51 -8.44
N ASP A 337 -18.56 -9.98 -9.59
CA ASP A 337 -19.93 -10.47 -9.77
C ASP A 337 -20.21 -11.70 -8.89
N ALA A 338 -21.43 -12.25 -8.97
CA ALA A 338 -21.83 -13.45 -8.24
C ALA A 338 -20.87 -14.66 -8.41
N GLY A 339 -20.13 -14.74 -9.51
CA GLY A 339 -19.11 -15.79 -9.74
C GLY A 339 -17.78 -15.58 -9.01
N GLY A 340 -17.64 -14.49 -8.25
CA GLY A 340 -16.46 -14.17 -7.45
C GLY A 340 -15.18 -13.98 -8.27
N PHE A 341 -14.05 -14.02 -7.57
CA PHE A 341 -12.73 -13.96 -8.19
C PHE A 341 -12.47 -15.14 -9.15
N TRP A 342 -13.07 -16.31 -8.91
CA TRP A 342 -12.88 -17.46 -9.80
C TRP A 342 -13.34 -17.16 -11.24
N LYS A 343 -14.55 -16.62 -11.37
CA LYS A 343 -15.09 -16.19 -12.67
C LYS A 343 -14.34 -14.99 -13.23
N LEU A 344 -13.96 -14.03 -12.38
CA LEU A 344 -13.18 -12.85 -12.78
C LEU A 344 -11.85 -13.26 -13.43
N GLY A 345 -11.18 -14.28 -12.88
CA GLY A 345 -9.93 -14.83 -13.39
C GLY A 345 -10.09 -15.72 -14.62
N ASN A 346 -11.33 -15.99 -15.04
CA ASN A 346 -11.65 -16.95 -16.10
C ASN A 346 -10.99 -18.33 -15.89
N PHE A 347 -10.86 -18.76 -14.63
CA PHE A 347 -10.22 -20.02 -14.30
C PHE A 347 -11.13 -21.21 -14.64
N GLN A 348 -10.49 -22.32 -15.02
CA GLN A 348 -11.16 -23.55 -15.41
C GLN A 348 -11.01 -24.62 -14.33
N GLY A 349 -11.96 -25.56 -14.26
CA GLY A 349 -11.93 -26.67 -13.31
C GLY A 349 -12.64 -26.37 -12.00
N ASN A 350 -12.24 -27.07 -10.94
CA ASN A 350 -12.89 -26.99 -9.63
C ASN A 350 -12.51 -25.70 -8.92
N ASN A 351 -13.50 -24.88 -8.61
CA ASN A 351 -13.30 -23.62 -7.89
C ASN A 351 -12.83 -23.87 -6.45
N LEU A 352 -11.55 -23.61 -6.19
CA LEU A 352 -10.95 -23.78 -4.85
C LEU A 352 -11.52 -22.80 -3.81
N TRP A 353 -12.18 -21.72 -4.25
CA TRP A 353 -12.85 -20.74 -3.40
C TRP A 353 -14.36 -21.02 -3.21
N ALA A 354 -14.87 -22.16 -3.69
CA ALA A 354 -16.30 -22.49 -3.59
C ALA A 354 -16.83 -22.56 -2.15
N GLY A 355 -15.96 -22.83 -1.17
CA GLY A 355 -16.29 -22.81 0.27
C GLY A 355 -16.16 -21.43 0.95
N GLY A 356 -15.82 -20.39 0.18
CA GLY A 356 -15.77 -18.99 0.64
C GLY A 356 -16.97 -18.19 0.15
N ASN A 357 -16.96 -16.88 0.42
CA ASN A 357 -17.92 -15.96 -0.19
C ASN A 357 -17.37 -15.37 -1.50
N ARG A 358 -18.13 -14.51 -2.17
CA ARG A 358 -17.74 -13.91 -3.46
C ARG A 358 -16.40 -13.16 -3.45
N MET A 359 -15.95 -12.71 -2.28
CA MET A 359 -14.68 -12.01 -2.10
C MET A 359 -13.50 -12.95 -1.84
N ALA A 360 -13.73 -14.26 -1.67
CA ALA A 360 -12.63 -15.22 -1.55
C ALA A 360 -11.64 -15.06 -2.73
N PRO A 361 -10.32 -14.99 -2.46
CA PRO A 361 -9.68 -15.34 -1.19
C PRO A 361 -9.65 -14.25 -0.11
N PHE A 362 -10.09 -13.04 -0.40
CA PHE A 362 -10.13 -11.89 0.51
C PHE A 362 -11.36 -11.90 1.44
N ASP A 363 -11.75 -13.08 1.90
CA ASP A 363 -12.84 -13.29 2.86
C ASP A 363 -12.36 -13.89 4.20
N GLN A 364 -11.03 -13.87 4.41
CA GLN A 364 -10.34 -14.29 5.63
C GLN A 364 -9.71 -13.10 6.37
N PRO A 365 -9.30 -13.24 7.63
CA PRO A 365 -8.52 -12.22 8.33
C PRO A 365 -7.10 -12.07 7.77
N PHE A 366 -6.68 -10.83 7.56
CA PHE A 366 -5.34 -10.49 7.09
C PHE A 366 -4.59 -9.68 8.16
N HIS A 367 -3.28 -9.89 8.26
CA HIS A 367 -2.39 -9.14 9.15
C HIS A 367 -1.53 -8.15 8.36
N LEU A 368 -1.06 -7.10 9.03
CA LEU A 368 -0.26 -6.04 8.41
C LEU A 368 1.21 -6.45 8.31
N ILE A 369 1.88 -5.98 7.27
CA ILE A 369 3.32 -6.11 7.03
C ILE A 369 3.88 -4.75 6.60
N LEU A 370 5.00 -4.37 7.21
CA LEU A 370 5.77 -3.17 6.88
C LEU A 370 7.22 -3.57 6.58
N ASN A 371 7.75 -3.16 5.43
CA ASN A 371 9.17 -3.38 5.11
C ASN A 371 9.73 -2.34 4.15
N VAL A 372 11.06 -2.31 4.11
CA VAL A 372 11.82 -1.69 3.02
C VAL A 372 12.76 -2.75 2.44
N ALA A 373 12.42 -3.29 1.28
CA ALA A 373 13.30 -4.13 0.48
C ALA A 373 14.28 -3.27 -0.36
N ILE A 374 15.30 -3.90 -0.90
CA ILE A 374 16.32 -3.28 -1.74
C ILE A 374 16.55 -4.16 -2.97
N GLY A 375 16.49 -3.53 -4.15
CA GLY A 375 16.69 -4.20 -5.43
C GLY A 375 15.66 -5.29 -5.73
N GLY A 376 16.11 -6.38 -6.35
CA GLY A 376 15.24 -7.48 -6.76
C GLY A 376 14.43 -7.22 -8.04
N ASP A 377 13.42 -8.06 -8.24
CA ASP A 377 12.67 -8.17 -9.50
C ASP A 377 11.62 -7.08 -9.70
N PHE A 378 11.33 -6.27 -8.67
CA PHE A 378 10.43 -5.13 -8.78
C PHE A 378 10.96 -4.02 -9.69
N PHE A 379 12.27 -3.99 -9.92
CA PHE A 379 12.91 -3.06 -10.83
C PHE A 379 13.05 -3.72 -12.21
N PRO A 380 12.26 -3.32 -13.23
CA PRO A 380 12.34 -3.90 -14.57
C PRO A 380 13.70 -3.65 -15.25
N ASP A 381 14.09 -4.58 -16.12
CA ASP A 381 15.23 -4.39 -17.04
C ASP A 381 14.88 -3.35 -18.13
N GLY A 382 15.91 -2.75 -18.74
CA GLY A 382 15.74 -1.81 -19.86
C GLY A 382 15.27 -0.40 -19.46
N CYS A 383 15.26 -0.09 -18.16
CA CYS A 383 14.83 1.20 -17.63
C CYS A 383 16.03 2.04 -17.15
N SER A 384 15.83 3.37 -17.10
CA SER A 384 16.89 4.34 -16.79
C SER A 384 16.50 5.20 -15.60
N ASN A 385 17.48 5.59 -14.78
CA ASN A 385 17.32 6.45 -13.61
C ASN A 385 17.98 7.82 -13.83
N GLY A 386 17.55 8.51 -14.89
CA GLY A 386 18.08 9.82 -15.26
C GLY A 386 19.61 9.86 -15.34
N ALA A 387 20.21 10.82 -14.64
CA ALA A 387 21.66 10.99 -14.58
C ALA A 387 22.42 9.87 -13.86
N ASN A 388 21.72 9.00 -13.12
CA ASN A 388 22.31 7.85 -12.42
C ASN A 388 22.40 6.62 -13.33
N GLY A 389 21.93 6.72 -14.58
CA GLY A 389 22.07 5.67 -15.59
C GLY A 389 21.09 4.51 -15.40
N ALA A 390 21.36 3.42 -16.12
CA ALA A 390 20.51 2.23 -16.12
C ALA A 390 20.58 1.43 -14.81
N LYS A 391 19.60 0.55 -14.62
CA LYS A 391 19.59 -0.43 -13.52
C LYS A 391 20.92 -1.23 -13.49
N PRO A 392 21.59 -1.35 -12.32
CA PRO A 392 22.91 -2.00 -12.22
C PRO A 392 22.96 -3.51 -12.49
N TRP A 393 21.87 -4.23 -12.27
CA TRP A 393 21.81 -5.69 -12.37
C TRP A 393 20.84 -6.15 -13.46
N ALA A 394 20.95 -7.39 -13.92
CA ALA A 394 19.97 -8.01 -14.83
C ALA A 394 19.04 -9.01 -14.11
N LYS A 395 17.78 -9.12 -14.52
CA LYS A 395 16.89 -10.18 -14.01
C LYS A 395 17.45 -11.55 -14.41
N GLY A 396 17.49 -12.50 -13.46
CA GLY A 396 18.03 -13.85 -13.67
C GLY A 396 19.56 -13.97 -13.68
N SER A 397 20.32 -12.89 -13.50
CA SER A 397 21.77 -13.00 -13.31
C SER A 397 22.10 -13.83 -12.05
N PRO A 398 23.09 -14.73 -12.10
CA PRO A 398 23.55 -15.46 -10.91
C PRO A 398 24.33 -14.56 -9.92
N THR A 399 24.63 -13.31 -10.29
CA THR A 399 25.45 -12.35 -9.52
C THR A 399 24.78 -11.00 -9.32
N GLN A 400 23.44 -10.97 -9.25
CA GLN A 400 22.66 -9.73 -9.12
C GLN A 400 23.09 -8.85 -7.94
N MET A 401 23.35 -9.44 -6.77
CA MET A 401 23.73 -8.67 -5.59
C MET A 401 25.12 -8.05 -5.77
N ARG A 402 26.06 -8.79 -6.38
CA ARG A 402 27.38 -8.27 -6.74
C ARG A 402 27.28 -7.14 -7.75
N GLU A 403 26.52 -7.29 -8.83
CA GLU A 403 26.31 -6.26 -9.85
C GLU A 403 25.74 -4.96 -9.24
N PHE A 404 24.74 -5.10 -8.38
CA PHE A 404 24.23 -4.00 -7.57
C PHE A 404 25.31 -3.37 -6.69
N TRP A 405 26.02 -4.18 -5.91
CA TRP A 405 26.99 -3.72 -4.93
C TRP A 405 28.20 -3.02 -5.55
N GLU A 406 28.70 -3.52 -6.69
CA GLU A 406 29.86 -2.96 -7.38
C GLU A 406 29.55 -1.63 -8.07
N LYS A 407 28.26 -1.33 -8.28
CA LYS A 407 27.80 -0.01 -8.77
C LYS A 407 27.42 0.97 -7.66
N ARG A 408 27.73 0.68 -6.39
CA ARG A 408 27.40 1.56 -5.23
C ARG A 408 27.94 2.98 -5.32
N GLY A 409 29.08 3.18 -5.98
CA GLY A 409 29.60 4.54 -6.25
C GLY A 409 28.63 5.45 -7.00
N VAL A 410 27.63 4.87 -7.70
CA VAL A 410 26.58 5.62 -8.39
C VAL A 410 25.35 5.83 -7.52
N TRP A 411 24.84 4.77 -6.87
CA TRP A 411 23.55 4.82 -6.18
C TRP A 411 23.64 5.23 -4.71
N GLU A 412 24.74 4.94 -4.01
CA GLU A 412 24.88 5.21 -2.57
C GLU A 412 24.83 6.70 -2.25
N ARG A 413 25.35 7.55 -3.15
CA ARG A 413 25.24 9.02 -3.01
C ARG A 413 23.79 9.51 -2.96
N THR A 414 22.84 8.77 -3.53
CA THR A 414 21.41 9.13 -3.49
C THR A 414 20.78 8.86 -2.12
N TRP A 415 21.45 8.11 -1.25
CA TRP A 415 20.95 7.78 0.08
C TRP A 415 21.25 8.88 1.12
N GLY A 416 21.93 9.95 0.72
CA GLY A 416 22.04 11.17 1.52
C GLY A 416 23.01 11.07 2.71
N GLY A 417 23.77 9.98 2.81
CA GLY A 417 24.84 9.80 3.80
C GLY A 417 24.37 9.55 5.24
N VAL A 418 25.33 9.50 6.16
CA VAL A 418 25.09 9.24 7.59
C VAL A 418 24.28 10.38 8.21
N GLY A 419 23.26 10.03 9.00
CA GLY A 419 22.41 10.99 9.71
C GLY A 419 21.21 11.52 8.92
N ASN A 420 21.11 11.23 7.62
CA ASN A 420 19.92 11.54 6.82
C ASN A 420 18.89 10.40 6.94
N ASP A 421 17.62 10.73 7.16
CA ASP A 421 16.51 9.77 7.27
C ASP A 421 15.62 9.72 6.03
N GLN A 422 16.07 10.30 4.91
CA GLN A 422 15.36 10.22 3.64
C GLN A 422 15.21 8.78 3.14
N THR A 423 16.15 7.88 3.47
CA THR A 423 16.10 6.46 3.10
C THR A 423 15.25 5.62 4.04
N ALA A 424 14.67 6.22 5.08
CA ALA A 424 13.78 5.52 5.99
C ALA A 424 12.33 5.68 5.51
N MET A 425 11.59 4.57 5.44
CA MET A 425 10.14 4.64 5.47
C MET A 425 9.73 5.15 6.85
N GLN A 426 8.93 6.21 6.89
CA GLN A 426 8.44 6.81 8.12
C GLN A 426 6.95 6.57 8.22
N VAL A 427 6.49 5.92 9.29
CA VAL A 427 5.05 5.69 9.54
C VAL A 427 4.65 6.50 10.76
N ASP A 428 3.67 7.38 10.56
CA ASP A 428 3.13 8.26 11.61
C ASP A 428 2.06 7.52 12.42
N TYR A 429 1.08 6.91 11.74
CA TYR A 429 0.08 6.11 12.42
C TYR A 429 -0.50 5.02 11.52
N ILE A 430 -1.13 4.04 12.18
CA ILE A 430 -2.01 3.04 11.57
C ILE A 430 -3.32 2.98 12.36
N ARG A 431 -4.46 3.04 11.67
CA ARG A 431 -5.79 2.93 12.27
C ARG A 431 -6.64 1.96 11.49
N VAL A 432 -7.36 1.08 12.19
CA VAL A 432 -8.32 0.16 11.58
C VAL A 432 -9.68 0.35 12.24
N TYR A 433 -10.68 0.55 11.40
CA TYR A 433 -12.06 0.74 11.80
C TYR A 433 -12.92 -0.39 11.27
N GLN A 434 -13.82 -0.90 12.08
CA GLN A 434 -14.79 -1.91 11.68
C GLN A 434 -16.20 -1.31 11.66
N ARG A 435 -16.99 -1.66 10.65
CA ARG A 435 -18.40 -1.28 10.57
C ARG A 435 -19.19 -2.04 11.65
N VAL A 436 -19.98 -1.33 12.46
CA VAL A 436 -20.77 -1.83 13.60
C VAL A 436 -22.26 -1.75 13.33
#